data_AF-A0A0L8KDD9-F1
#
_entry.id   AF-A0A0L8KDD9-F1
#
_cell.length_a   1.000
_cell.length_b   1.000
_cell.length_c   1.000
_cell.angle_alpha   90.00
_cell.angle_beta   90.00
_cell.angle_gamma   90.00
#
_symmetry.space_group_name_H-M   'P 1'
#
loop_
_entity.id
_entity.type
_entity.pdbx_description
1 polymer ?
#
loop_
_entity_poly.entity_id
_entity_poly.type
_entity_poly.pdbx_seq_one_letter_code
_entity_poly.pdbx_strand_id
1 'polypeptide(L)'
;MPLTDDTQRFTALSARLTGFDGEDLTATGLAEVYRAVAEEELGAVRYERLLREWGERAAGMDGEPGASARAVTYLWYTGSWPGSPPRLVSPRAYAEGLVWKAAGLTAPAAGPGGYGSWAEGVGR
;
A
#
# COMPACT_ATOMS: atom_id res chain seq x y z
N MET A 1 4.71 5.53 -24.49
CA MET A 1 5.03 4.90 -23.20
C MET A 1 4.02 5.37 -22.16
N PRO A 2 2.87 4.68 -21.98
CA PRO A 2 1.78 5.15 -21.11
C PRO A 2 1.82 4.62 -19.65
N LEU A 3 2.48 3.48 -19.36
CA LEU A 3 2.46 2.84 -18.03
C LEU A 3 3.18 3.64 -16.93
N THR A 4 4.23 4.36 -17.30
CA THR A 4 5.02 5.17 -16.36
C THR A 4 4.25 6.41 -15.89
N ASP A 5 3.47 7.02 -16.77
CA ASP A 5 2.63 8.18 -16.43
C ASP A 5 1.53 7.79 -15.44
N ASP A 6 0.89 6.64 -15.65
CA ASP A 6 -0.14 6.15 -14.76
C ASP A 6 0.38 5.80 -13.36
N THR A 7 1.52 5.10 -13.29
CA THR A 7 2.20 4.81 -12.02
C THR A 7 2.57 6.10 -11.29
N GLN A 8 3.06 7.12 -12.01
CA GLN A 8 3.40 8.43 -11.40
C GLN A 8 2.16 9.13 -10.84
N ARG A 9 1.03 9.13 -11.57
CA ARG A 9 -0.24 9.68 -11.08
C ARG A 9 -0.73 8.96 -9.83
N PHE A 10 -0.65 7.63 -9.82
CA PHE A 10 -0.98 6.83 -8.64
C PHE A 10 -0.06 7.10 -7.45
N THR A 11 1.25 7.26 -7.67
CA THR A 11 2.20 7.63 -6.63
C THR A 11 1.90 9.01 -6.06
N ALA A 12 1.61 10.01 -6.90
CA ALA A 12 1.25 11.36 -6.46
C ALA A 12 -0.06 11.39 -5.65
N LEU A 13 -1.07 10.62 -6.08
CA LEU A 13 -2.29 10.38 -5.31
C LEU A 13 -1.97 9.77 -3.93
N SER A 14 -1.21 8.69 -3.95
CA SER A 14 -0.88 7.90 -2.76
C SER A 14 -0.14 8.73 -1.72
N ALA A 15 0.81 9.57 -2.15
CA ALA A 15 1.56 10.47 -1.28
C ALA A 15 0.61 11.41 -0.51
N ARG A 16 -0.38 11.97 -1.20
CA ARG A 16 -1.39 12.84 -0.58
C ARG A 16 -2.31 12.09 0.39
N LEU A 17 -2.61 10.81 0.11
CA LEU A 17 -3.48 9.98 0.93
C LEU A 17 -2.81 9.44 2.20
N THR A 18 -1.50 9.19 2.15
CA THR A 18 -0.74 8.59 3.26
C THR A 18 0.03 9.63 4.07
N GLY A 19 0.30 10.81 3.50
CA GLY A 19 1.17 11.81 4.11
C GLY A 19 2.67 11.52 3.98
N PHE A 20 3.05 10.48 3.24
CA PHE A 20 4.43 10.20 2.87
C PHE A 20 4.79 10.84 1.53
N ASP A 21 6.06 11.19 1.32
CA ASP A 21 6.51 11.75 0.06
C ASP A 21 6.50 10.71 -1.07
N GLY A 22 6.37 11.17 -2.33
CA GLY A 22 6.35 10.28 -3.49
C GLY A 22 7.63 9.44 -3.62
N GLU A 23 8.78 10.01 -3.27
CA GLU A 23 10.08 9.31 -3.27
C GLU A 23 10.10 8.15 -2.27
N ASP A 24 9.54 8.35 -1.08
CA ASP A 24 9.41 7.31 -0.06
C ASP A 24 8.55 6.15 -0.55
N LEU A 25 7.44 6.46 -1.22
CA LEU A 25 6.56 5.44 -1.78
C LEU A 25 7.22 4.69 -2.92
N THR A 26 7.97 5.37 -3.79
CA THR A 26 8.74 4.73 -4.87
C THR A 26 9.86 3.86 -4.32
N ALA A 27 10.53 4.27 -3.24
CA ALA A 27 11.63 3.53 -2.62
C ALA A 27 11.20 2.14 -2.10
N THR A 28 9.93 1.96 -1.72
CA THR A 28 9.38 0.62 -1.37
C THR A 28 9.47 -0.38 -2.54
N GLY A 29 9.49 0.12 -3.78
CA GLY A 29 9.38 -0.66 -5.01
C GLY A 29 7.99 -1.28 -5.23
N LEU A 30 6.96 -0.82 -4.50
CA LEU A 30 5.60 -1.38 -4.56
C LEU A 30 4.60 -0.51 -5.32
N ALA A 31 4.98 0.68 -5.76
CA ALA A 31 4.08 1.63 -6.41
C ALA A 31 3.34 1.03 -7.62
N GLU A 32 4.06 0.36 -8.53
CA GLU A 32 3.46 -0.28 -9.70
C GLU A 32 2.55 -1.47 -9.32
N VAL A 33 2.97 -2.26 -8.32
CA VAL A 33 2.20 -3.40 -7.82
C VAL A 33 0.89 -2.93 -7.19
N TYR A 34 0.94 -1.92 -6.33
CA TYR A 34 -0.25 -1.37 -5.67
C TYR A 34 -1.16 -0.63 -6.64
N ARG A 35 -0.61 0.05 -7.65
CA ARG A 35 -1.38 0.62 -8.76
C ARG A 35 -2.20 -0.47 -9.45
N ALA A 36 -1.56 -1.60 -9.80
CA ALA A 36 -2.24 -2.73 -10.44
C ALA A 36 -3.32 -3.35 -9.55
N VAL A 37 -3.02 -3.58 -8.26
CA VAL A 37 -4.01 -4.11 -7.29
C VAL A 37 -5.20 -3.16 -7.15
N ALA A 38 -4.96 -1.84 -7.05
CA ALA A 38 -6.02 -0.86 -6.93
C ALA A 38 -6.90 -0.80 -8.19
N GLU A 39 -6.29 -0.86 -9.38
CA GLU A 39 -7.02 -0.88 -10.65
C GLU A 39 -7.90 -2.13 -10.79
N GLU A 40 -7.35 -3.31 -10.45
CA GLU A 40 -8.06 -4.58 -10.49
C GLU A 40 -9.26 -4.60 -9.54
N GLU A 41 -9.06 -4.21 -8.28
CA GLU A 41 -10.08 -4.31 -7.24
C GLU A 41 -11.18 -3.25 -7.35
N LEU A 42 -10.83 -2.04 -7.78
CA LEU A 42 -11.81 -0.97 -7.97
C LEU A 42 -12.54 -1.09 -9.31
N GLY A 43 -11.86 -1.69 -10.30
CA GLY A 43 -12.23 -1.64 -11.71
C GLY A 43 -11.92 -0.28 -12.34
N ALA A 44 -11.70 -0.29 -13.66
CA ALA A 44 -11.22 0.87 -14.43
C ALA A 44 -12.00 2.17 -14.16
N VAL A 45 -13.34 2.12 -14.13
CA VAL A 45 -14.17 3.32 -13.95
C VAL A 45 -13.96 3.98 -12.59
N ARG A 46 -13.89 3.18 -11.51
CA ARG A 46 -13.69 3.72 -10.15
C ARG A 46 -12.25 4.16 -9.94
N TYR A 47 -11.30 3.43 -10.50
CA TYR A 47 -9.88 3.77 -10.46
C TYR A 47 -9.60 5.11 -11.14
N GLU A 48 -10.06 5.30 -12.37
CA GLU A 48 -9.93 6.58 -13.11
C GLU A 48 -10.61 7.73 -12.38
N ARG A 49 -11.79 7.48 -11.81
CA ARG A 49 -12.51 8.47 -11.01
C ARG A 49 -11.71 8.90 -9.78
N LEU A 50 -11.11 7.94 -9.06
CA LEU A 50 -10.24 8.20 -7.90
C LEU A 50 -9.04 9.07 -8.28
N LEU A 51 -8.34 8.73 -9.37
CA LEU A 51 -7.19 9.50 -9.86
C LEU A 51 -7.57 10.95 -10.21
N ARG A 52 -8.72 11.14 -10.87
CA ARG A 52 -9.20 12.48 -11.27
C ARG A 52 -9.63 13.33 -10.08
N GLU A 53 -10.47 12.80 -9.20
CA GLU A 53 -11.11 13.59 -8.14
C GLU A 53 -10.14 14.08 -7.07
N TRP A 54 -9.11 13.29 -6.77
CA TRP A 54 -8.12 13.65 -5.75
C TRP A 54 -6.94 14.47 -6.31
N GLY A 55 -6.88 14.66 -7.64
CA GLY A 55 -5.97 15.61 -8.29
C GLY A 55 -6.32 17.07 -7.97
N GLU A 56 -7.62 17.39 -7.88
CA GLU A 56 -8.12 18.78 -7.92
C GLU A 56 -8.54 19.36 -6.56
N ARG A 57 -8.92 18.54 -5.55
CA ARG A 57 -9.15 19.01 -4.17
C ARG A 57 -9.17 17.84 -3.19
N ALA A 58 -8.63 18.04 -1.97
CA ALA A 58 -8.93 17.16 -0.84
C ALA A 58 -10.38 17.44 -0.38
N ALA A 59 -11.36 16.93 -1.12
CA ALA A 59 -12.76 16.97 -0.70
C ALA A 59 -13.04 15.79 0.23
N GLY A 60 -13.88 16.01 1.25
CA GLY A 60 -14.05 15.16 2.43
C GLY A 60 -14.21 13.65 2.15
N MET A 61 -13.91 12.85 3.18
CA MET A 61 -13.87 11.38 3.13
C MET A 61 -15.25 10.69 3.00
N ASP A 62 -16.29 11.42 2.61
CA ASP A 62 -17.66 10.92 2.63
C ASP A 62 -18.09 10.43 1.23
N GLY A 63 -18.69 9.24 1.18
CA GLY A 63 -19.15 8.59 -0.06
C GLY A 63 -18.15 7.62 -0.72
N GLU A 64 -18.52 7.08 -1.88
CA GLU A 64 -17.76 6.09 -2.67
C GLU A 64 -16.30 6.48 -2.96
N PRO A 65 -15.95 7.72 -3.35
CA PRO A 65 -14.55 8.12 -3.53
C PRO A 65 -13.73 8.00 -2.26
N GLY A 66 -14.35 8.29 -1.11
CA GLY A 66 -13.75 8.12 0.20
C GLY A 66 -13.49 6.65 0.54
N ALA A 67 -14.33 5.72 0.06
CA ALA A 67 -14.10 4.28 0.24
C ALA A 67 -12.90 3.79 -0.58
N SER A 68 -12.78 4.20 -1.85
CA SER A 68 -11.62 3.86 -2.69
C SER A 68 -10.32 4.45 -2.15
N ALA A 69 -10.35 5.71 -1.70
CA ALA A 69 -9.22 6.36 -1.05
C ALA A 69 -8.79 5.62 0.22
N ARG A 70 -9.74 5.28 1.11
CA ARG A 70 -9.47 4.49 2.32
C ARG A 70 -8.87 3.12 1.98
N ALA A 71 -9.33 2.46 0.92
CA ALA A 71 -8.79 1.18 0.50
C ALA A 71 -7.34 1.28 0.05
N VAL A 72 -7.00 2.29 -0.74
CA VAL A 72 -5.61 2.57 -1.15
C VAL A 72 -4.74 2.94 0.05
N THR A 73 -5.22 3.77 0.97
CA THR A 73 -4.50 4.07 2.22
C THR A 73 -4.27 2.80 3.05
N TYR A 74 -5.30 1.96 3.22
CA TYR A 74 -5.19 0.69 3.95
C TYR A 74 -4.15 -0.23 3.31
N LEU A 75 -4.15 -0.32 1.97
CA LEU A 75 -3.16 -1.09 1.22
C LEU A 75 -1.74 -0.62 1.49
N TRP A 76 -1.49 0.69 1.44
CA TRP A 76 -0.17 1.25 1.73
C TRP A 76 0.29 0.99 3.16
N TYR A 77 -0.59 1.14 4.15
CA TYR A 77 -0.21 0.95 5.55
C TYR A 77 0.01 -0.51 5.93
N THR A 78 -0.75 -1.45 5.36
CA THR A 78 -0.79 -2.84 5.82
C THR A 78 -0.20 -3.86 4.84
N GLY A 79 0.02 -3.46 3.59
CA GLY A 79 0.35 -4.36 2.50
C GLY A 79 -0.77 -5.29 2.05
N SER A 80 -1.99 -5.06 2.54
CA SER A 80 -3.16 -5.90 2.29
C SER A 80 -4.29 -5.09 1.66
N TRP A 81 -5.03 -5.70 0.75
CA TRP A 81 -6.28 -5.10 0.29
C TRP A 81 -7.39 -5.31 1.33
N PRO A 82 -8.23 -4.30 1.64
CA PRO A 82 -9.30 -4.45 2.62
C PRO A 82 -10.35 -5.47 2.15
N GLY A 83 -10.90 -6.22 3.11
CA GLY A 83 -11.88 -7.28 2.88
C GLY A 83 -12.17 -8.01 4.18
N SER A 84 -13.00 -9.05 4.12
CA SER A 84 -13.27 -9.93 5.26
C SER A 84 -13.04 -11.40 4.87
N PRO A 85 -11.82 -11.94 5.09
CA PRO A 85 -10.64 -11.31 5.67
C PRO A 85 -9.89 -10.38 4.68
N PRO A 86 -9.03 -9.47 5.17
CA PRO A 86 -8.10 -8.73 4.31
C PRO A 86 -7.18 -9.66 3.54
N ARG A 87 -6.83 -9.29 2.30
CA ARG A 87 -5.98 -10.11 1.42
C ARG A 87 -4.58 -9.53 1.33
N LEU A 88 -3.58 -10.24 1.85
CA LEU A 88 -2.19 -9.83 1.74
C LEU A 88 -1.71 -9.90 0.27
N VAL A 89 -1.07 -8.83 -0.22
CA VAL A 89 -0.55 -8.78 -1.60
C VAL A 89 0.68 -9.66 -1.76
N SER A 90 1.64 -9.55 -0.83
CA SER A 90 2.84 -10.39 -0.80
C SER A 90 3.57 -10.28 0.56
N PRO A 91 4.49 -11.20 0.89
CA PRO A 91 5.35 -11.04 2.06
C PRO A 91 6.17 -9.74 2.05
N ARG A 92 6.62 -9.30 0.87
CA ARG A 92 7.30 -8.01 0.71
C ARG A 92 6.38 -6.83 1.00
N ALA A 93 5.11 -6.90 0.57
CA ALA A 93 4.12 -5.87 0.88
C ALA A 93 3.89 -5.73 2.39
N TYR A 94 3.90 -6.85 3.13
CA TYR A 94 3.88 -6.80 4.59
C TYR A 94 5.14 -6.17 5.17
N ALA A 95 6.32 -6.54 4.65
CA ALA A 95 7.61 -6.03 5.12
C ALA A 95 7.75 -4.51 4.95
N GLU A 96 7.29 -3.98 3.81
CA GLU A 96 7.36 -2.57 3.43
C GLU A 96 6.12 -1.74 3.84
N GLY A 97 5.20 -2.34 4.60
CA GLY A 97 3.97 -1.66 5.04
C GLY A 97 4.28 -0.35 5.78
N LEU A 98 3.64 0.76 5.38
CA LEU A 98 3.94 2.08 5.93
C LEU A 98 3.66 2.19 7.43
N VAL A 99 2.85 1.29 8.01
CA VAL A 99 2.61 1.23 9.46
C VAL A 99 3.91 1.06 10.24
N TRP A 100 4.87 0.29 9.70
CA TRP A 100 6.16 0.07 10.36
C TRP A 100 7.00 1.34 10.34
N LYS A 101 7.11 1.97 9.16
CA LYS A 101 7.84 3.23 9.01
C LYS A 101 7.25 4.34 9.87
N ALA A 102 5.92 4.48 9.88
CA ALA A 102 5.22 5.47 10.70
C ALA A 102 5.43 5.26 12.21
N ALA A 103 5.57 4.00 12.65
CA ALA A 103 5.89 3.66 14.03
C ALA A 103 7.40 3.75 14.37
N GLY A 104 8.26 4.01 13.38
CA GLY A 104 9.72 3.96 13.55
C GLY A 104 10.25 2.53 13.78
N LEU A 105 9.56 1.52 13.24
CA LEU A 105 9.85 0.10 13.42
C LEU A 105 10.19 -0.57 12.09
N THR A 106 10.78 -1.76 12.19
CA THR A 106 10.89 -2.72 11.09
C THR A 106 9.79 -3.77 11.24
N ALA A 107 9.27 -4.27 10.13
CA ALA A 107 8.26 -5.33 10.12
C ALA A 107 8.75 -6.56 10.91
N PRO A 108 7.97 -7.03 11.90
CA PRO A 108 8.27 -8.26 12.63
C PRO A 108 8.39 -9.45 11.68
N ALA A 109 9.34 -10.35 11.92
CA ALA A 109 9.55 -11.56 11.10
C ALA A 109 9.77 -11.32 9.59
N ALA A 110 10.08 -10.09 9.15
CA ALA A 110 10.40 -9.77 7.75
C ALA A 110 11.90 -9.75 7.44
N GLY A 111 12.75 -9.64 8.48
CA GLY A 111 14.18 -9.87 8.33
C GLY A 111 14.49 -11.36 8.18
N PRO A 112 15.70 -11.73 7.72
CA PRO A 112 16.13 -13.12 7.69
C PRO A 112 16.16 -13.70 9.11
N GLY A 113 15.05 -14.31 9.51
CA GLY A 113 15.01 -15.23 10.63
C GLY A 113 15.82 -16.45 10.22
N GLY A 114 17.06 -16.53 10.69
CA GLY A 114 17.86 -17.72 10.47
C GLY A 114 17.08 -18.96 10.90
N TYR A 115 17.14 -20.03 10.10
CA TYR A 115 16.54 -21.33 10.37
C TYR A 115 16.86 -21.92 11.77
N GLY A 116 17.77 -21.31 12.54
CA GLY A 116 18.17 -21.71 13.89
C GLY A 116 17.36 -21.13 15.06
N SER A 117 16.48 -20.13 14.88
CA SER A 117 15.83 -19.49 16.05
C SER A 117 14.81 -20.38 16.77
N TRP A 118 14.40 -21.49 16.15
CA TRP A 118 13.48 -22.49 16.71
C TRP A 118 14.19 -23.77 17.17
N ALA A 119 15.49 -23.90 16.90
CA ALA A 119 16.27 -25.09 17.27
C ALA A 119 16.81 -25.05 18.70
N GLU A 120 16.96 -23.85 19.30
CA GLU A 120 17.51 -23.69 20.65
C GLU A 120 16.50 -23.97 21.79
N GLY A 121 15.25 -24.32 21.47
CA GLY A 121 14.16 -24.49 22.43
C GLY A 121 13.89 -25.91 22.93
N VAL A 122 14.61 -26.94 22.48
CA VAL A 122 14.39 -28.33 22.92
C VAL A 122 15.65 -28.87 23.60
N GLY A 123 15.78 -28.58 24.89
CA GLY A 123 16.85 -29.12 25.70
C GLY A 123 16.81 -28.63 27.14
N ARG A 124 15.89 -29.15 27.95
CA ARG A 124 16.11 -29.48 29.37
C ARG A 124 15.11 -30.53 29.83
#